data_AF-A0A5C7JV67-F1
#
_entry.id   AF-A0A5C7JV67-F1
#
_cell.length_a   1.000
_cell.length_b   1.000
_cell.length_c   1.000
_cell.angle_alpha   90.00
_cell.angle_beta   90.00
_cell.angle_gamma   90.00
#
_symmetry.space_group_name_H-M   'P 1'
#
loop_
_entity.id
_entity.type
_entity.pdbx_description
1 polymer ?
#
loop_
_entity_poly.entity_id
_entity_poly.type
_entity_poly.pdbx_seq_one_letter_code
_entity_poly.pdbx_strand_id
1 'polypeptide(L)'
;MSVSIEEREKLFRQFRHSVGAPIRQIELTDEQLCTLLEISIEDYAQYVQEWLIEHQWQSLLGHNLDTTDMAFALSVRSFDFMTQYTYAYSKQVGLQSNGPWELKKDYVEIEAGRQVYTIPAGREVNEVLWITPPATSQALLANYGGIDYGFGGGFAQVGGGVGTGGPGFSRMGYYIAPAFDILLTAADMNLKNRIVRSELVHKITAGPNGTKLLHLMSTPGSKLSFGQGIGGVGSSINMTGCQVWYHYYDTTPENVDQCRQDNPDIIKMPNQVPLAKLDYADFNEPTKTLIRQLFIAEAKRALGRTRGKFGGIVGPPEAERTMDYETLISEGNEEKKAVLERLEARLLRLSSTSQLERGAKEATDLNTAMKYRPLGFWVY
;
A
#
# COMPACT_ATOMS: atom_id res chain seq x y z
N MET A 1 -29.68 4.01 -24.67
CA MET A 1 -29.11 5.35 -24.60
C MET A 1 -30.21 6.35 -24.97
N SER A 2 -30.75 7.07 -23.99
CA SER A 2 -31.92 7.93 -24.20
C SER A 2 -31.51 9.37 -24.55
N VAL A 3 -31.12 9.61 -25.80
CA VAL A 3 -31.05 10.99 -26.33
C VAL A 3 -32.46 11.40 -26.73
N SER A 4 -32.94 12.56 -26.28
CA SER A 4 -34.25 13.06 -26.69
C SER A 4 -34.26 13.37 -28.20
N ILE A 5 -35.42 13.21 -28.84
CA ILE A 5 -35.56 13.41 -30.29
C ILE A 5 -35.17 14.85 -30.67
N GLU A 6 -35.58 15.83 -29.85
CA GLU A 6 -35.27 17.25 -30.06
C GLU A 6 -33.77 17.56 -29.96
N GLU A 7 -33.06 16.99 -28.97
CA GLU A 7 -31.62 17.18 -28.82
C GLU A 7 -30.85 16.53 -29.97
N ARG A 8 -31.27 15.33 -30.39
CA ARG A 8 -30.70 14.62 -31.53
C ARG A 8 -30.82 15.45 -32.81
N GLU A 9 -32.02 15.96 -33.11
CA GLU A 9 -32.25 16.80 -34.29
C GLU A 9 -31.45 18.09 -34.25
N LYS A 10 -31.33 18.71 -33.06
CA LYS A 10 -30.50 19.90 -32.86
C LYS A 10 -29.03 19.62 -33.16
N LEU A 11 -28.47 18.51 -32.66
CA LEU A 11 -27.10 18.10 -32.92
C LEU A 11 -26.85 17.82 -34.41
N PHE A 12 -27.77 17.10 -35.06
CA PHE A 12 -27.64 16.76 -36.48
C PHE A 12 -27.72 18.02 -37.35
N ARG A 13 -28.62 18.95 -37.03
CA ARG A 13 -28.71 20.25 -37.71
C ARG A 13 -27.42 21.05 -37.54
N GLN A 14 -26.85 21.10 -36.33
CA GLN A 14 -25.59 21.80 -36.07
C GLN A 14 -24.43 21.20 -36.87
N PHE A 15 -24.31 19.87 -36.91
CA PHE A 15 -23.32 19.18 -37.74
C PHE A 15 -23.50 19.51 -39.22
N ARG A 16 -24.72 19.35 -39.74
CA ARG A 16 -25.02 19.62 -41.16
C ARG A 16 -24.65 21.04 -41.58
N HIS A 17 -24.99 22.04 -40.77
CA HIS A 17 -24.59 23.42 -41.03
C HIS A 17 -23.09 23.64 -40.93
N SER A 18 -22.40 22.99 -39.99
CA SER A 18 -20.94 23.12 -39.86
C SER A 18 -20.17 22.62 -41.09
N VAL A 19 -20.69 21.62 -41.79
CA VAL A 19 -20.09 21.04 -43.01
C VAL A 19 -20.55 21.76 -44.29
N GLY A 20 -21.44 22.74 -44.16
CA GLY A 20 -21.89 23.61 -45.26
C GLY A 20 -23.18 23.15 -45.94
N ALA A 21 -24.00 22.29 -45.32
CA ALA A 21 -25.36 22.07 -45.79
C ALA A 21 -26.25 23.29 -45.48
N PRO A 22 -27.19 23.64 -46.38
CA PRO A 22 -27.66 22.85 -47.52
C PRO A 22 -26.88 23.06 -48.84
N ILE A 23 -25.90 23.96 -48.88
CA ILE A 23 -25.16 24.30 -50.11
C ILE A 23 -24.35 23.10 -50.61
N ARG A 24 -23.77 22.32 -49.69
CA ARG A 24 -23.10 21.04 -49.98
C ARG A 24 -24.02 19.89 -49.58
N GLN A 25 -24.17 18.91 -50.48
CA GLN A 25 -24.85 17.66 -50.17
C GLN A 25 -23.97 16.83 -49.21
N ILE A 26 -24.60 16.32 -48.15
CA ILE A 26 -23.96 15.45 -47.15
C ILE A 26 -24.39 14.01 -47.44
N GLU A 27 -23.41 13.11 -47.49
CA GLU A 27 -23.60 11.69 -47.86
C GLU A 27 -23.88 10.79 -46.66
N LEU A 28 -23.75 11.32 -45.44
CA LEU A 28 -24.04 10.59 -44.20
C LEU A 28 -25.55 10.51 -43.94
N THR A 29 -26.02 9.31 -43.60
CA THR A 29 -27.41 9.06 -43.21
C THR A 29 -27.64 9.38 -41.73
N ASP A 30 -28.90 9.59 -41.34
CA ASP A 30 -29.25 9.89 -39.94
C ASP A 30 -29.00 8.69 -39.01
N GLU A 31 -29.08 7.47 -39.53
CA GLU A 31 -28.70 6.26 -38.80
C GLU A 31 -27.19 6.23 -38.50
N GLN A 32 -26.36 6.59 -39.48
CA GLN A 32 -24.91 6.71 -39.27
C GLN A 32 -24.60 7.79 -38.23
N LEU A 33 -25.27 8.94 -38.28
CA LEU A 33 -25.11 9.98 -37.28
C LEU A 33 -25.56 9.53 -35.88
N CYS A 34 -26.59 8.70 -35.76
CA CYS A 34 -26.98 8.10 -34.48
C CYS A 34 -25.86 7.22 -33.90
N THR A 35 -25.29 6.33 -34.72
CA THR A 35 -24.19 5.44 -34.27
C THR A 35 -22.93 6.21 -33.88
N LEU A 36 -22.61 7.28 -34.61
CA LEU A 36 -21.45 8.12 -34.29
C LEU A 36 -21.65 8.90 -33.00
N LEU A 37 -22.88 9.32 -32.70
CA LEU A 37 -23.22 9.95 -31.43
C LEU A 37 -23.08 8.96 -30.26
N GLU A 38 -23.51 7.71 -30.44
CA GLU A 38 -23.34 6.64 -29.45
C GLU A 38 -21.86 6.38 -29.16
N ILE A 39 -21.04 6.17 -30.19
CA ILE A 39 -19.57 6.02 -30.05
C ILE A 39 -18.97 7.22 -29.33
N SER A 40 -19.43 8.44 -29.64
CA SER A 40 -18.90 9.65 -29.02
C SER A 40 -19.20 9.75 -27.51
N ILE A 41 -20.34 9.23 -27.09
CA ILE A 41 -20.74 9.16 -25.68
C ILE A 41 -19.96 8.07 -24.97
N GLU A 42 -19.76 6.91 -25.61
CA GLU A 42 -18.95 5.81 -25.07
C GLU A 42 -17.48 6.21 -24.90
N ASP A 43 -16.89 6.89 -25.88
CA ASP A 43 -15.53 7.43 -25.80
C ASP A 43 -15.42 8.38 -24.59
N TYR A 44 -16.36 9.33 -24.43
CA TYR A 44 -16.38 10.23 -23.28
C TYR A 44 -16.54 9.48 -21.95
N ALA A 45 -17.44 8.49 -21.91
CA ALA A 45 -17.69 7.69 -20.73
C ALA A 45 -16.43 6.92 -20.30
N GLN A 46 -15.72 6.30 -21.25
CA GLN A 46 -14.46 5.61 -20.99
C GLN A 46 -13.47 6.53 -20.28
N TYR A 47 -13.16 7.71 -20.83
CA TYR A 47 -12.18 8.62 -20.24
C TYR A 47 -12.55 9.08 -18.82
N VAL A 48 -13.82 9.39 -18.57
CA VAL A 48 -14.28 9.85 -17.25
C VAL A 48 -14.30 8.72 -16.24
N GLN A 49 -14.75 7.53 -16.66
CA GLN A 49 -14.80 6.34 -15.81
C GLN A 49 -13.40 5.85 -15.47
N GLU A 50 -12.48 5.81 -16.43
CA GLU A 50 -11.07 5.48 -16.21
C GLU A 50 -10.44 6.47 -15.21
N TRP A 51 -10.63 7.76 -15.42
CA TRP A 51 -10.17 8.79 -14.48
C TRP A 51 -10.75 8.59 -13.06
N LEU A 52 -12.05 8.28 -12.95
CA LEU A 52 -12.70 8.03 -11.66
C LEU A 52 -12.10 6.81 -10.96
N ILE A 53 -11.91 5.72 -11.71
CA ILE A 53 -11.29 4.48 -11.21
C ILE A 53 -9.88 4.78 -10.72
N GLU A 54 -9.05 5.50 -11.49
CA GLU A 54 -7.70 5.87 -11.09
C GLU A 54 -7.69 6.67 -9.77
N HIS A 55 -8.59 7.65 -9.64
CA HIS A 55 -8.65 8.52 -8.47
C HIS A 55 -9.16 7.82 -7.21
N GLN A 56 -9.96 6.77 -7.37
CA GLN A 56 -10.56 6.01 -6.27
C GLN A 56 -9.99 4.59 -6.15
N TRP A 57 -8.96 4.24 -6.93
CA TRP A 57 -8.45 2.87 -7.02
C TRP A 57 -8.04 2.31 -5.65
N GLN A 58 -7.39 3.16 -4.84
CA GLN A 58 -6.99 2.80 -3.48
C GLN A 58 -8.18 2.51 -2.55
N SER A 59 -9.32 3.15 -2.78
CA SER A 59 -10.54 2.95 -1.98
C SER A 59 -11.45 1.84 -2.55
N LEU A 60 -11.20 1.37 -3.77
CA LEU A 60 -11.95 0.27 -4.40
C LEU A 60 -11.30 -1.08 -4.11
N LEU A 61 -9.99 -1.11 -3.88
CA LEU A 61 -9.23 -2.34 -3.67
C LEU A 61 -9.60 -2.98 -2.33
N GLY A 62 -9.99 -4.26 -2.37
CA GLY A 62 -10.32 -5.02 -1.15
C GLY A 62 -11.78 -4.93 -0.71
N HIS A 63 -12.61 -4.09 -1.35
CA HIS A 63 -14.04 -3.96 -1.03
C HIS A 63 -14.91 -4.89 -1.88
N ASN A 64 -16.03 -5.32 -1.28
CA ASN A 64 -17.04 -6.16 -1.94
C ASN A 64 -17.91 -5.35 -2.91
N LEU A 65 -18.42 -6.03 -3.94
CA LEU A 65 -19.16 -5.46 -5.07
C LEU A 65 -20.61 -5.01 -4.78
N ASP A 66 -21.04 -4.91 -3.51
CA ASP A 66 -22.41 -4.47 -3.25
C ASP A 66 -22.60 -2.99 -3.62
N THR A 67 -23.73 -2.67 -4.27
CA THR A 67 -24.00 -1.36 -4.87
C THR A 67 -23.96 -0.21 -3.87
N THR A 68 -24.36 -0.48 -2.62
CA THR A 68 -24.32 0.48 -1.51
C THR A 68 -22.89 0.75 -1.05
N ASP A 69 -22.05 -0.28 -0.99
CA ASP A 69 -20.66 -0.18 -0.57
C ASP A 69 -19.79 0.48 -1.65
N MET A 70 -20.12 0.28 -2.93
CA MET A 70 -19.44 0.96 -4.02
C MET A 70 -19.76 2.45 -4.09
N ALA A 71 -21.02 2.85 -3.94
CA ALA A 71 -21.39 4.26 -3.88
C ALA A 71 -20.68 4.95 -2.69
N PHE A 72 -20.60 4.25 -1.55
CA PHE A 72 -19.84 4.70 -0.39
C PHE A 72 -18.33 4.79 -0.70
N ALA A 73 -17.71 3.75 -1.24
CA ALA A 73 -16.28 3.71 -1.60
C ALA A 73 -15.88 4.76 -2.65
N LEU A 74 -16.74 5.05 -3.62
CA LEU A 74 -16.52 6.13 -4.60
C LEU A 74 -16.73 7.53 -3.99
N SER A 75 -17.54 7.64 -2.93
CA SER A 75 -17.84 8.92 -2.27
C SER A 75 -16.88 9.27 -1.14
N VAL A 76 -16.34 8.27 -0.42
CA VAL A 76 -15.49 8.46 0.74
C VAL A 76 -14.04 8.20 0.35
N ARG A 77 -13.25 9.27 0.31
CA ARG A 77 -11.79 9.16 0.26
C ARG A 77 -11.28 8.78 1.64
N SER A 78 -11.17 7.49 1.91
CA SER A 78 -10.58 7.00 3.16
C SER A 78 -9.10 6.69 2.96
N PHE A 79 -8.27 7.02 3.96
CA PHE A 79 -6.90 6.50 4.07
C PHE A 79 -6.89 5.00 4.44
N ASP A 80 -7.98 4.26 4.13
CA ASP A 80 -8.19 2.92 4.66
C ASP A 80 -7.19 1.89 4.13
N PHE A 81 -6.58 2.18 2.97
CA PHE A 81 -5.46 1.42 2.46
C PHE A 81 -4.24 1.44 3.39
N MET A 82 -3.99 2.55 4.10
CA MET A 82 -2.96 2.58 5.14
C MET A 82 -3.34 1.72 6.33
N THR A 83 -4.62 1.59 6.67
CA THR A 83 -5.09 0.65 7.72
C THR A 83 -4.96 -0.80 7.27
N GLN A 84 -5.22 -1.12 6.01
CA GLN A 84 -4.95 -2.45 5.45
C GLN A 84 -3.45 -2.78 5.46
N TYR A 85 -2.57 -1.83 5.12
CA TYR A 85 -1.14 -2.01 5.31
C TYR A 85 -0.75 -2.10 6.78
N THR A 86 -1.36 -1.30 7.64
CA THR A 86 -1.15 -1.38 9.09
C THR A 86 -1.48 -2.79 9.58
N TYR A 87 -2.52 -3.43 9.04
CA TYR A 87 -2.82 -4.82 9.33
C TYR A 87 -1.73 -5.79 8.84
N ALA A 88 -1.27 -5.65 7.60
CA ALA A 88 -0.19 -6.49 7.05
C ALA A 88 1.14 -6.33 7.82
N TYR A 89 1.52 -5.09 8.17
CA TYR A 89 2.69 -4.79 8.99
C TYR A 89 2.49 -5.25 10.45
N SER A 90 1.29 -5.09 11.01
CA SER A 90 0.93 -5.60 12.34
C SER A 90 1.02 -7.12 12.40
N LYS A 91 0.67 -7.83 11.32
CA LYS A 91 0.87 -9.27 11.17
C LYS A 91 2.35 -9.63 11.16
N GLN A 92 3.18 -8.91 10.41
CA GLN A 92 4.63 -9.13 10.34
C GLN A 92 5.35 -8.90 11.69
N VAL A 93 4.89 -7.92 12.47
CA VAL A 93 5.50 -7.55 13.75
C VAL A 93 4.81 -8.26 14.94
N GLY A 94 3.75 -9.05 14.69
CA GLY A 94 3.05 -9.83 15.73
C GLY A 94 2.21 -9.00 16.70
N LEU A 95 1.93 -7.73 16.40
CA LEU A 95 1.17 -6.80 17.26
C LEU A 95 -0.35 -6.98 17.16
N GLN A 96 -0.81 -7.60 16.07
CA GLN A 96 -2.18 -7.94 15.70
C GLN A 96 -3.30 -7.20 16.46
N SER A 97 -3.35 -5.88 16.33
CA SER A 97 -4.34 -5.05 17.03
C SER A 97 -5.71 -5.01 16.35
N ASN A 98 -5.82 -5.46 15.09
CA ASN A 98 -7.05 -5.30 14.31
C ASN A 98 -7.24 -6.35 13.18
N GLY A 99 -7.13 -7.66 13.50
CA GLY A 99 -7.23 -8.74 12.51
C GLY A 99 -8.22 -9.85 12.85
N PRO A 100 -8.77 -10.57 11.86
CA PRO A 100 -9.72 -11.67 12.07
C PRO A 100 -9.08 -12.97 12.60
N TRP A 101 -7.76 -13.11 12.47
CA TRP A 101 -7.02 -14.30 12.93
C TRP A 101 -6.52 -14.10 14.36
N GLU A 102 -6.38 -15.16 15.15
CA GLU A 102 -5.81 -15.07 16.50
C GLU A 102 -4.34 -15.53 16.47
N LEU A 103 -3.43 -14.74 17.05
CA LEU A 103 -2.05 -15.16 17.27
C LEU A 103 -1.99 -16.11 18.46
N LYS A 104 -1.80 -17.41 18.20
CA LYS A 104 -1.73 -18.44 19.25
C LYS A 104 -0.29 -18.65 19.70
N LYS A 105 -0.15 -19.13 20.94
CA LYS A 105 1.15 -19.38 21.58
C LYS A 105 1.26 -20.84 21.98
N ASP A 106 2.38 -21.47 21.67
CA ASP A 106 2.74 -22.80 22.16
C ASP A 106 4.24 -22.85 22.50
N TYR A 107 4.70 -23.96 23.09
CA TYR A 107 6.08 -24.12 23.53
C TYR A 107 6.71 -25.46 23.14
N VAL A 108 8.03 -25.50 23.24
CA VAL A 108 8.84 -26.72 23.15
C VAL A 108 9.73 -26.79 24.39
N GLU A 109 9.80 -27.96 25.01
CA GLU A 109 10.69 -28.22 26.13
C GLU A 109 12.10 -28.60 25.64
N ILE A 110 13.11 -28.00 26.26
CA ILE A 110 14.51 -28.15 25.87
C ILE A 110 15.14 -29.38 26.51
N GLU A 111 15.73 -30.24 25.67
CA GLU A 111 16.50 -31.42 26.07
C GLU A 111 18.01 -31.18 25.88
N ALA A 112 18.81 -31.68 26.82
CA ALA A 112 20.26 -31.59 26.75
C ALA A 112 20.81 -32.31 25.50
N GLY A 113 21.66 -31.63 24.73
CA GLY A 113 22.29 -32.20 23.54
C GLY A 113 21.39 -32.28 22.29
N ARG A 114 20.14 -31.80 22.36
CA ARG A 114 19.22 -31.80 21.22
C ARG A 114 19.18 -30.45 20.52
N GLN A 115 19.49 -30.46 19.22
CA GLN A 115 19.55 -29.26 18.39
C GLN A 115 18.24 -28.95 17.64
N VAL A 116 17.51 -30.01 17.26
CA VAL A 116 16.35 -29.92 16.36
C VAL A 116 15.08 -30.33 17.08
N TYR A 117 14.07 -29.47 17.00
CA TYR A 117 12.77 -29.63 17.63
C TYR A 117 11.66 -29.65 16.59
N THR A 118 10.64 -30.49 16.79
CA THR A 118 9.55 -30.67 15.84
C THR A 118 8.33 -29.86 16.26
N ILE A 119 7.88 -28.95 15.40
CA ILE A 119 6.62 -28.23 15.52
C ILE A 119 5.54 -29.01 14.73
N PRO A 120 4.37 -29.26 15.34
CA PRO A 120 3.24 -29.94 14.69
C PRO A 120 2.82 -29.31 13.36
N ALA A 121 2.22 -30.13 12.49
CA ALA A 121 1.68 -29.68 11.21
C ALA A 121 0.46 -28.75 11.39
N GLY A 122 0.18 -27.92 10.38
CA GLY A 122 -0.92 -26.95 10.41
C GLY A 122 -0.61 -25.68 11.20
N ARG A 123 0.68 -25.36 11.39
CA ARG A 123 1.13 -24.16 12.12
C ARG A 123 2.08 -23.32 11.29
N GLU A 124 1.71 -22.07 11.03
CA GLU A 124 2.61 -21.08 10.46
C GLU A 124 3.22 -20.23 11.56
N VAL A 125 4.48 -20.55 11.90
CA VAL A 125 5.26 -19.82 12.92
C VAL A 125 5.50 -18.38 12.48
N ASN A 126 5.12 -17.42 13.32
CA ASN A 126 5.38 -16.01 13.14
C ASN A 126 6.69 -15.58 13.82
N GLU A 127 6.82 -15.88 15.12
CA GLU A 127 7.96 -15.50 15.95
C GLU A 127 8.32 -16.62 16.93
N VAL A 128 9.61 -16.83 17.18
CA VAL A 128 10.11 -17.73 18.23
C VAL A 128 10.65 -16.89 19.38
N LEU A 129 10.01 -16.98 20.53
CA LEU A 129 10.38 -16.29 21.76
C LEU A 129 11.31 -17.18 22.60
N TRP A 130 12.61 -16.94 22.45
CA TRP A 130 13.62 -17.50 23.34
C TRP A 130 13.90 -16.52 24.48
N ILE A 131 13.48 -16.86 25.70
CA ILE A 131 13.68 -16.01 26.87
C ILE A 131 15.10 -16.22 27.40
N THR A 132 16.00 -15.32 27.05
CA THR A 132 17.24 -15.13 27.81
C THR A 132 16.93 -14.34 29.08
N PRO A 133 17.48 -14.73 30.25
CA PRO A 133 17.38 -13.90 31.46
C PRO A 133 17.78 -12.46 31.15
N PRO A 134 17.04 -11.45 31.65
CA PRO A 134 17.27 -10.06 31.28
C PRO A 134 18.71 -9.67 31.60
N ALA A 135 19.40 -9.06 30.63
CA ALA A 135 20.79 -8.64 30.77
C ALA A 135 21.01 -7.68 31.95
N THR A 136 19.97 -6.98 32.42
CA THR A 136 19.99 -6.16 33.63
C THR A 136 20.20 -6.98 34.91
N SER A 137 19.61 -8.17 35.00
CA SER A 137 19.85 -9.09 36.13
C SER A 137 21.28 -9.63 36.12
N GLN A 138 21.82 -9.91 34.93
CA GLN A 138 23.21 -10.31 34.77
C GLN A 138 24.18 -9.16 35.00
N ALA A 139 23.87 -7.93 34.56
CA ALA A 139 24.70 -6.74 34.78
C ALA A 139 24.72 -6.32 36.26
N LEU A 140 23.60 -6.50 36.97
CA LEU A 140 23.53 -6.30 38.43
C LEU A 140 24.43 -7.29 39.18
N LEU A 141 24.52 -8.53 38.68
CA LEU A 141 25.36 -9.60 39.23
C LEU A 141 26.76 -9.70 38.60
N ALA A 142 27.06 -8.93 37.55
CA ALA A 142 28.37 -8.88 36.90
C ALA A 142 29.45 -8.30 37.82
N ASN A 143 29.01 -7.55 38.84
CA ASN A 143 29.83 -7.08 39.94
C ASN A 143 30.21 -8.22 40.93
N TYR A 144 29.64 -9.42 40.75
CA TYR A 144 29.83 -10.59 41.59
C TYR A 144 30.77 -11.61 40.92
N GLY A 145 32.04 -11.25 40.79
CA GLY A 145 33.19 -12.17 40.59
C GLY A 145 33.22 -12.99 39.28
N GLY A 146 34.27 -12.98 38.48
CA GLY A 146 35.56 -12.34 38.59
C GLY A 146 36.39 -12.68 37.35
N ILE A 147 36.97 -11.64 36.74
CA ILE A 147 38.18 -11.71 35.92
C ILE A 147 38.94 -10.41 36.20
N ASP A 148 39.28 -10.17 37.47
CA ASP A 148 40.39 -9.27 37.77
C ASP A 148 40.99 -9.61 39.15
N TYR A 149 42.02 -10.46 39.13
CA TYR A 149 42.81 -10.78 40.31
C TYR A 149 44.10 -9.96 40.24
N GLY A 150 43.98 -8.68 40.59
CA GLY A 150 45.08 -7.88 41.07
C GLY A 150 46.02 -7.26 40.02
N PHE A 151 46.22 -5.96 40.23
CA PHE A 151 47.35 -5.11 39.84
C PHE A 151 47.26 -4.38 38.48
N GLY A 152 46.68 -3.18 38.56
CA GLY A 152 47.13 -2.01 37.79
C GLY A 152 46.21 -1.54 36.66
N GLY A 153 45.27 -0.65 36.98
CA GLY A 153 44.63 0.18 35.94
C GLY A 153 43.25 0.74 36.27
N GLY A 154 43.15 1.71 37.19
CA GLY A 154 42.00 2.63 37.27
C GLY A 154 41.00 2.39 38.42
N PHE A 155 41.41 2.78 39.63
CA PHE A 155 40.61 2.97 40.87
C PHE A 155 39.12 3.31 40.61
N ALA A 156 38.09 2.62 41.11
CA ALA A 156 37.99 1.69 42.23
C ALA A 156 36.99 0.55 41.95
N GLN A 157 37.43 -0.67 42.22
CA GLN A 157 36.67 -1.92 42.21
C GLN A 157 36.91 -2.57 43.57
N VAL A 158 35.86 -2.90 44.32
CA VAL A 158 35.94 -3.92 45.37
C VAL A 158 34.66 -4.74 45.38
N GLY A 159 34.81 -6.00 44.98
CA GLY A 159 33.81 -7.06 45.08
C GLY A 159 34.47 -8.41 44.81
N GLY A 160 34.88 -9.10 45.88
CA GLY A 160 35.18 -10.53 45.85
C GLY A 160 36.65 -10.92 45.66
N GLY A 161 37.48 -10.66 46.68
CA GLY A 161 38.75 -11.34 46.87
C GLY A 161 39.03 -11.44 48.37
N VAL A 162 39.51 -12.59 48.84
CA VAL A 162 39.91 -12.80 50.24
C VAL A 162 41.10 -11.90 50.55
N GLY A 163 40.80 -10.66 50.96
CA GLY A 163 41.77 -9.67 51.41
C GLY A 163 42.03 -9.84 52.89
N THR A 164 43.28 -10.17 53.22
CA THR A 164 43.87 -10.20 54.56
C THR A 164 43.58 -8.90 55.32
N GLY A 165 42.68 -8.96 56.32
CA GLY A 165 42.28 -7.78 57.08
C GLY A 165 41.54 -8.06 58.39
N GLY A 166 42.11 -8.90 59.27
CA GLY A 166 41.82 -8.89 60.71
C GLY A 166 40.44 -9.40 61.18
N PRO A 167 40.32 -9.79 62.47
CA PRO A 167 39.22 -10.60 62.96
C PRO A 167 37.99 -9.76 63.31
N GLY A 168 36.88 -9.95 62.59
CA GLY A 168 35.60 -9.30 62.92
C GLY A 168 34.71 -9.15 61.70
N PHE A 169 33.87 -10.15 61.46
CA PHE A 169 32.82 -10.19 60.43
C PHE A 169 31.92 -8.94 60.44
N SER A 170 32.27 -7.92 59.66
CA SER A 170 31.44 -6.73 59.51
C SER A 170 31.15 -6.43 58.04
N ARG A 171 29.90 -6.75 57.67
CA ARG A 171 29.07 -6.27 56.55
C ARG A 171 29.78 -5.32 55.56
N MET A 172 30.16 -5.86 54.39
CA MET A 172 30.57 -5.04 53.25
C MET A 172 29.32 -4.58 52.48
N GLY A 173 29.13 -3.26 52.40
CA GLY A 173 28.01 -2.62 51.73
C GLY A 173 28.02 -2.81 50.21
N TYR A 174 26.82 -2.93 49.63
CA TYR A 174 26.60 -3.07 48.20
C TYR A 174 26.80 -1.71 47.50
N TYR A 175 27.72 -1.66 46.53
CA TYR A 175 27.74 -0.56 45.57
C TYR A 175 26.76 -0.89 44.44
N ILE A 176 25.57 -0.29 44.49
CA ILE A 176 24.70 -0.19 43.33
C ILE A 176 25.31 0.91 42.46
N ALA A 177 25.92 0.53 41.33
CA ALA A 177 26.34 1.51 40.34
C ALA A 177 25.12 2.37 39.93
N PRO A 178 25.29 3.67 39.64
CA PRO A 178 24.17 4.50 39.20
C PRO A 178 23.46 3.83 38.01
N ALA A 179 22.13 3.98 37.93
CA ALA A 179 21.30 3.25 36.94
C ALA A 179 21.82 3.39 35.49
N PHE A 180 22.50 4.51 35.19
CA PHE A 180 23.15 4.76 33.91
C PHE A 180 24.30 3.79 33.62
N ASP A 181 25.20 3.53 34.58
CA ASP A 181 26.32 2.59 34.41
C ASP A 181 25.82 1.14 34.29
N ILE A 182 24.75 0.80 35.03
CA ILE A 182 24.09 -0.51 34.90
C ILE A 182 23.47 -0.67 33.51
N LEU A 183 22.84 0.38 32.98
CA LEU A 183 22.27 0.36 31.62
C LEU A 183 23.36 0.24 30.55
N LEU A 184 24.47 0.97 30.66
CA LEU A 184 25.59 0.86 29.73
C LEU A 184 26.21 -0.53 29.79
N THR A 185 26.40 -1.08 30.99
CA THR A 185 26.92 -2.44 31.17
C THR A 185 25.96 -3.49 30.61
N ALA A 186 24.65 -3.32 30.81
CA ALA A 186 23.64 -4.20 30.25
C ALA A 186 23.60 -4.12 28.71
N ALA A 187 23.77 -2.94 28.13
CA ALA A 187 23.84 -2.74 26.69
C ALA A 187 25.10 -3.40 26.08
N ASP A 188 26.26 -3.20 26.73
CA ASP A 188 27.53 -3.80 26.32
C ASP A 188 27.50 -5.34 26.47
N MET A 189 26.94 -5.87 27.57
CA MET A 189 26.74 -7.31 27.74
C MET A 189 25.80 -7.90 26.69
N ASN A 190 24.71 -7.21 26.37
CA ASN A 190 23.78 -7.65 25.32
C ASN A 190 24.47 -7.71 23.96
N LEU A 191 25.23 -6.66 23.59
CA LEU A 191 25.97 -6.62 22.34
C LEU A 191 27.04 -7.72 22.27
N LYS A 192 27.81 -7.90 23.35
CA LYS A 192 28.85 -8.95 23.44
C LYS A 192 28.23 -10.35 23.39
N ASN A 193 27.10 -10.59 24.03
CA ASN A 193 26.39 -11.88 23.95
C ASN A 193 25.88 -12.15 22.53
N ARG A 194 25.36 -11.13 21.81
CA ARG A 194 24.97 -11.26 20.40
C ARG A 194 26.16 -11.60 19.50
N ILE A 195 27.31 -10.95 19.71
CA ILE A 195 28.52 -11.15 18.90
C ILE A 195 29.17 -12.51 19.20
N VAL A 196 29.34 -12.87 20.48
CA VAL A 196 30.14 -14.03 20.91
C VAL A 196 29.31 -15.29 21.05
N ARG A 197 28.07 -15.19 21.53
CA ARG A 197 27.22 -16.35 21.87
C ARG A 197 26.15 -16.66 20.83
N SER A 198 26.15 -15.94 19.69
CA SER A 198 25.17 -16.12 18.61
C SER A 198 23.74 -16.19 19.15
N GLU A 199 23.44 -15.32 20.11
CA GLU A 199 22.13 -15.26 20.73
C GLU A 199 21.19 -14.58 19.75
N LEU A 200 20.58 -15.38 18.87
CA LEU A 200 19.36 -15.12 18.08
C LEU A 200 19.20 -16.09 16.90
N VAL A 201 20.13 -17.03 16.68
CA VAL A 201 20.05 -17.83 15.45
C VAL A 201 19.24 -19.10 15.69
N HIS A 202 17.96 -18.99 15.36
CA HIS A 202 17.13 -20.15 15.08
C HIS A 202 16.90 -20.21 13.57
N LYS A 203 16.80 -21.43 13.04
CA LYS A 203 16.41 -21.66 11.65
C LYS A 203 15.19 -22.54 11.66
N ILE A 204 14.16 -22.15 10.91
CA ILE A 204 12.98 -23.00 10.70
C ILE A 204 13.11 -23.64 9.33
N THR A 205 13.05 -24.97 9.25
CA THR A 205 13.00 -25.69 7.97
C THR A 205 11.73 -26.50 7.86
N ALA A 206 11.32 -26.80 6.63
CA ALA A 206 10.22 -27.73 6.39
C ALA A 206 10.63 -29.15 6.81
N GLY A 207 9.72 -29.85 7.48
CA GLY A 207 9.80 -31.27 7.80
C GLY A 207 8.79 -32.09 6.99
N PRO A 208 8.83 -33.43 7.09
CA PRO A 208 7.87 -34.31 6.44
C PRO A 208 6.44 -34.07 6.97
N ASN A 209 5.43 -34.32 6.12
CA ASN A 209 4.00 -34.18 6.45
C ASN A 209 3.56 -32.80 6.95
N GLY A 210 4.21 -31.72 6.49
CA GLY A 210 3.82 -30.34 6.85
C GLY A 210 4.25 -29.91 8.26
N THR A 211 5.05 -30.72 8.96
CA THR A 211 5.72 -30.33 10.21
C THR A 211 6.79 -29.28 9.94
N LYS A 212 7.11 -28.45 10.94
CA LYS A 212 8.25 -27.51 10.87
C LYS A 212 9.33 -27.95 11.85
N LEU A 213 10.60 -27.84 11.45
CA LEU A 213 11.75 -28.16 12.29
C LEU A 213 12.38 -26.86 12.77
N LEU A 214 12.39 -26.65 14.09
CA LEU A 214 13.09 -25.57 14.75
C LEU A 214 14.51 -26.02 15.08
N HIS A 215 15.49 -25.44 14.39
CA HIS A 215 16.91 -25.65 14.64
C HIS A 215 17.42 -24.55 15.56
N LEU A 216 17.87 -24.92 16.75
CA LEU A 216 18.59 -24.01 17.64
C LEU A 216 20.07 -24.11 17.30
N MET A 217 20.71 -23.01 16.89
CA MET A 217 22.12 -23.09 16.48
C MET A 217 23.08 -23.33 17.66
N SER A 218 22.68 -22.91 18.87
CA SER A 218 23.38 -23.21 20.12
C SER A 218 22.74 -24.44 20.78
N THR A 219 23.46 -25.57 20.81
CA THR A 219 22.95 -26.83 21.41
C THR A 219 22.81 -26.71 22.92
N PRO A 220 21.61 -26.81 23.50
CA PRO A 220 21.41 -26.72 24.95
C PRO A 220 22.30 -27.72 25.70
N GLY A 221 23.14 -27.23 26.61
CA GLY A 221 24.11 -28.03 27.35
C GLY A 221 25.50 -28.20 26.70
N SER A 222 25.79 -27.55 25.57
CA SER A 222 27.16 -27.51 25.01
C SER A 222 28.12 -26.67 25.87
N LYS A 223 29.42 -27.00 25.86
CA LYS A 223 30.48 -26.25 26.54
C LYS A 223 30.57 -24.78 26.11
N LEU A 224 30.05 -24.44 24.93
CA LEU A 224 30.01 -23.08 24.38
C LEU A 224 28.69 -22.35 24.68
N SER A 225 27.67 -23.09 25.12
CA SER A 225 26.32 -22.59 25.41
C SER A 225 25.97 -22.91 26.86
N PHE A 226 26.13 -21.91 27.71
CA PHE A 226 25.62 -21.93 29.09
C PHE A 226 26.28 -22.95 30.02
N GLY A 227 27.56 -23.26 29.83
CA GLY A 227 28.34 -24.10 30.73
C GLY A 227 29.78 -23.62 30.89
N GLN A 228 30.19 -23.41 32.15
CA GLN A 228 31.55 -23.13 32.60
C GLN A 228 32.16 -21.83 32.04
N GLY A 229 32.00 -20.73 32.80
CA GLY A 229 33.04 -19.71 32.77
C GLY A 229 34.39 -20.41 32.97
N ILE A 230 35.36 -20.10 32.12
CA ILE A 230 36.72 -20.64 32.23
C ILE A 230 37.20 -20.36 33.66
N GLY A 231 37.16 -21.37 34.53
CA GLY A 231 37.65 -21.33 35.91
C GLY A 231 36.65 -21.20 37.07
N GLY A 232 35.33 -21.22 36.86
CA GLY A 232 34.34 -21.00 37.94
C GLY A 232 33.47 -22.22 38.29
N VAL A 233 33.71 -22.86 39.44
CA VAL A 233 32.83 -23.88 39.99
C VAL A 233 31.51 -23.23 40.46
N GLY A 234 30.38 -23.65 39.90
CA GLY A 234 29.08 -23.58 40.60
C GLY A 234 28.05 -22.52 40.19
N SER A 235 28.19 -21.81 39.06
CA SER A 235 27.10 -20.94 38.57
C SER A 235 26.93 -21.04 37.05
N SER A 236 26.21 -22.07 36.61
CA SER A 236 25.64 -22.14 35.27
C SER A 236 24.13 -22.17 35.40
N ILE A 237 23.43 -21.24 34.74
CA ILE A 237 21.98 -21.31 34.59
C ILE A 237 21.70 -22.52 33.70
N ASN A 238 21.35 -23.65 34.33
CA ASN A 238 20.99 -24.85 33.60
C ASN A 238 19.66 -24.60 32.88
N MET A 239 19.68 -24.55 31.54
CA MET A 239 18.50 -24.32 30.71
C MET A 239 17.79 -25.61 30.29
N THR A 240 18.25 -26.78 30.77
CA THR A 240 17.54 -28.04 30.56
C THR A 240 16.19 -27.98 31.28
N GLY A 241 15.09 -28.24 30.57
CA GLY A 241 13.73 -28.07 31.08
C GLY A 241 13.16 -26.65 30.95
N CYS A 242 13.90 -25.70 30.36
CA CYS A 242 13.30 -24.42 29.97
C CYS A 242 12.39 -24.59 28.75
N GLN A 243 11.39 -23.70 28.64
CA GLN A 243 10.42 -23.71 27.55
C GLN A 243 10.77 -22.63 26.52
N VAL A 244 10.89 -23.03 25.26
CA VAL A 244 10.94 -22.11 24.12
C VAL A 244 9.53 -21.85 23.67
N TRP A 245 9.11 -20.60 23.73
CA TRP A 245 7.78 -20.22 23.28
C TRP A 245 7.83 -19.82 21.81
N TYR A 246 6.75 -20.04 21.07
CA TYR A 246 6.60 -19.52 19.72
C TYR A 246 5.16 -19.11 19.47
N HIS A 247 5.00 -18.08 18.65
CA HIS A 247 3.73 -17.60 18.16
C HIS A 247 3.45 -18.20 16.78
N TYR A 248 2.22 -18.64 16.55
CA TYR A 248 1.82 -19.26 15.30
C TYR A 248 0.39 -18.94 14.92
N TYR A 249 0.11 -19.03 13.62
CA TYR A 249 -1.24 -19.06 13.07
C TYR A 249 -1.62 -20.49 12.71
N ASP A 250 -2.88 -20.86 12.95
CA ASP A 250 -3.42 -22.14 12.46
C ASP A 250 -3.60 -22.08 10.94
N THR A 251 -2.96 -23.00 10.24
CA THR A 251 -3.13 -23.21 8.80
C THR A 251 -3.87 -24.51 8.57
N THR A 252 -5.20 -24.48 8.71
CA THR A 252 -6.04 -25.62 8.31
C THR A 252 -6.07 -25.72 6.78
N PRO A 253 -5.94 -26.93 6.19
CA PRO A 253 -6.05 -27.14 4.74
C PRO A 253 -7.39 -26.69 4.13
N GLU A 254 -8.42 -26.57 4.96
CA GLU A 254 -9.77 -26.11 4.59
C GLU A 254 -9.81 -24.60 4.29
N ASN A 255 -8.85 -23.83 4.82
CA ASN A 255 -8.90 -22.37 4.79
C ASN A 255 -8.34 -21.72 3.53
N VAL A 256 -7.68 -22.46 2.62
CA VAL A 256 -7.12 -21.86 1.40
C VAL A 256 -8.21 -21.67 0.34
N ASP A 257 -9.16 -22.59 0.30
CA ASP A 257 -10.30 -22.51 -0.61
C ASP A 257 -11.44 -21.73 0.03
N GLN A 258 -11.59 -21.78 1.36
CA GLN A 258 -12.51 -20.90 2.10
C GLN A 258 -12.03 -19.43 2.05
N CYS A 259 -10.73 -19.14 2.21
CA CYS A 259 -10.20 -17.78 1.98
C CYS A 259 -10.27 -17.35 0.51
N ARG A 260 -10.37 -18.26 -0.46
CA ARG A 260 -10.71 -17.91 -1.86
C ARG A 260 -12.22 -17.72 -2.08
N GLN A 261 -13.07 -18.47 -1.36
CA GLN A 261 -14.54 -18.39 -1.36
C GLN A 261 -15.12 -17.28 -0.48
N ASP A 262 -14.36 -16.76 0.47
CA ASP A 262 -14.67 -15.60 1.30
C ASP A 262 -14.21 -14.30 0.62
N ASN A 263 -13.39 -14.41 -0.44
CA ASN A 263 -12.92 -13.31 -1.29
C ASN A 263 -13.26 -13.45 -2.81
N PRO A 264 -14.47 -13.90 -3.21
CA PRO A 264 -14.84 -14.07 -4.61
C PRO A 264 -15.23 -12.74 -5.28
N ASP A 265 -15.60 -11.73 -4.50
CA ASP A 265 -16.15 -10.45 -4.97
C ASP A 265 -15.28 -9.25 -4.60
N ILE A 266 -13.97 -9.46 -4.44
CA ILE A 266 -13.02 -8.36 -4.23
C ILE A 266 -12.57 -7.81 -5.59
N ILE A 267 -12.73 -6.50 -5.78
CA ILE A 267 -12.16 -5.78 -6.93
C ILE A 267 -10.63 -5.91 -6.86
N LYS A 268 -10.06 -6.68 -7.80
CA LYS A 268 -8.59 -6.87 -7.94
C LYS A 268 -8.03 -6.16 -9.16
N MET A 269 -8.86 -5.97 -10.19
CA MET A 269 -8.46 -5.37 -11.45
C MET A 269 -9.40 -4.20 -11.82
N PRO A 270 -8.89 -3.13 -12.46
CA PRO A 270 -9.69 -1.96 -12.82
C PRO A 270 -10.93 -2.28 -13.68
N ASN A 271 -10.85 -3.30 -14.54
CA ASN A 271 -11.96 -3.75 -15.38
C ASN A 271 -13.09 -4.47 -14.63
N GLN A 272 -12.89 -4.83 -13.37
CA GLN A 272 -13.90 -5.49 -12.54
C GLN A 272 -14.80 -4.48 -11.81
N VAL A 273 -14.54 -3.17 -11.96
CA VAL A 273 -15.37 -2.12 -11.36
C VAL A 273 -16.67 -1.99 -12.17
N PRO A 274 -17.84 -2.37 -11.62
CA PRO A 274 -19.10 -2.29 -12.35
C PRO A 274 -19.61 -0.85 -12.34
N LEU A 275 -19.32 -0.10 -13.40
CA LEU A 275 -19.83 1.25 -13.61
C LEU A 275 -21.08 1.22 -14.51
N ALA A 276 -22.08 2.01 -14.16
CA ALA A 276 -23.29 2.16 -14.96
C ALA A 276 -22.99 2.88 -16.29
N LYS A 277 -23.75 2.54 -17.33
CA LYS A 277 -23.72 3.29 -18.59
C LYS A 277 -24.20 4.73 -18.34
N LEU A 278 -23.50 5.70 -18.92
CA LEU A 278 -23.87 7.11 -18.80
C LEU A 278 -24.90 7.48 -19.87
N ASP A 279 -25.99 8.11 -19.46
CA ASP A 279 -27.03 8.60 -20.36
C ASP A 279 -26.83 10.08 -20.70
N TYR A 280 -27.09 10.45 -21.96
CA TYR A 280 -26.89 11.81 -22.45
C TYR A 280 -27.75 12.87 -21.75
N ALA A 281 -28.94 12.46 -21.30
CA ALA A 281 -29.89 13.35 -20.63
C ALA A 281 -29.34 13.91 -19.31
N ASP A 282 -28.52 13.14 -18.60
CA ASP A 282 -27.99 13.48 -17.28
C ASP A 282 -26.74 14.38 -17.33
N PHE A 283 -26.20 14.62 -18.52
CA PHE A 283 -25.00 15.43 -18.68
C PHE A 283 -25.26 16.93 -18.49
N ASN A 284 -24.31 17.60 -17.82
CA ASN A 284 -24.29 19.05 -17.75
C ASN A 284 -23.97 19.69 -19.11
N GLU A 285 -24.29 20.97 -19.25
CA GLU A 285 -24.13 21.69 -20.52
C GLU A 285 -22.67 21.69 -21.03
N PRO A 286 -21.64 21.92 -20.20
CA PRO A 286 -20.24 21.80 -20.65
C PRO A 286 -19.90 20.42 -21.22
N THR A 287 -20.40 19.34 -20.60
CA THR A 287 -20.21 17.97 -21.10
C THR A 287 -20.96 17.75 -22.41
N LYS A 288 -22.21 18.21 -22.52
CA LYS A 288 -22.97 18.16 -23.78
C LYS A 288 -22.24 18.91 -24.91
N THR A 289 -21.60 20.04 -24.62
CA THR A 289 -20.80 20.75 -25.63
C THR A 289 -19.54 19.99 -26.06
N LEU A 290 -18.91 19.25 -25.15
CA LEU A 290 -17.74 18.43 -25.43
C LEU A 290 -18.11 17.22 -26.29
N ILE A 291 -19.17 16.51 -25.93
CA ILE A 291 -19.71 15.38 -26.71
C ILE A 291 -20.10 15.86 -28.10
N ARG A 292 -20.72 17.04 -28.22
CA ARG A 292 -21.03 17.64 -29.53
C ARG A 292 -19.77 17.84 -30.38
N GLN A 293 -18.68 18.35 -29.80
CA GLN A 293 -17.42 18.55 -30.53
C GLN A 293 -16.82 17.22 -30.97
N LEU A 294 -16.83 16.23 -30.09
CA LEU A 294 -16.33 14.88 -30.37
C LEU A 294 -17.17 14.19 -31.46
N PHE A 295 -18.50 14.34 -31.40
CA PHE A 295 -19.43 13.89 -32.42
C PHE A 295 -19.18 14.54 -33.79
N ILE A 296 -18.98 15.87 -33.83
CA ILE A 296 -18.65 16.57 -35.08
C ILE A 296 -17.33 16.05 -35.67
N ALA A 297 -16.32 15.84 -34.82
CA ALA A 297 -15.03 15.29 -35.25
C ALA A 297 -15.17 13.88 -35.84
N GLU A 298 -15.89 12.97 -35.15
CA GLU A 298 -16.15 11.61 -35.66
C GLU A 298 -17.00 11.62 -36.95
N ALA A 299 -17.99 12.51 -37.02
CA ALA A 299 -18.81 12.66 -38.23
C ALA A 299 -18.02 13.23 -39.41
N LYS A 300 -17.07 14.15 -39.19
CA LYS A 300 -16.14 14.60 -40.24
C LYS A 300 -15.24 13.47 -40.74
N ARG A 301 -14.71 12.65 -39.83
CA ARG A 301 -13.88 11.46 -40.19
C ARG A 301 -14.68 10.45 -40.99
N ALA A 302 -15.91 10.16 -40.57
CA ALA A 302 -16.83 9.28 -41.29
C ALA A 302 -17.14 9.82 -42.68
N LEU A 303 -17.46 11.11 -42.81
CA LEU A 303 -17.71 11.77 -44.09
C LEU A 303 -16.47 11.77 -45.00
N GLY A 304 -15.28 12.00 -44.46
CA GLY A 304 -14.03 11.89 -45.21
C GLY A 304 -13.82 10.48 -45.74
N ARG A 305 -14.13 9.45 -44.94
CA ARG A 305 -14.08 8.05 -45.40
C ARG A 305 -15.11 7.72 -46.49
N THR A 306 -16.33 8.28 -46.41
CA THR A 306 -17.33 8.07 -47.49
C THR A 306 -16.90 8.75 -48.78
N ARG A 307 -16.36 9.97 -48.68
CA ARG A 307 -15.88 10.74 -49.84
C ARG A 307 -14.59 10.22 -50.45
N GLY A 308 -13.73 9.57 -49.65
CA GLY A 308 -12.50 8.93 -50.12
C GLY A 308 -12.73 7.65 -50.92
N LYS A 309 -13.98 7.20 -51.10
CA LYS A 309 -14.31 6.06 -51.95
C LYS A 309 -13.82 6.35 -53.39
N PHE A 310 -13.06 5.41 -53.97
CA PHE A 310 -12.40 5.57 -55.28
C PHE A 310 -11.39 6.73 -55.39
N GLY A 311 -10.74 7.12 -54.28
CA GLY A 311 -9.75 8.21 -54.28
C GLY A 311 -10.37 9.60 -54.45
N GLY A 312 -11.69 9.73 -54.23
CA GLY A 312 -12.43 10.97 -54.38
C GLY A 312 -12.86 11.28 -55.81
N ILE A 313 -12.57 10.43 -56.80
CA ILE A 313 -12.96 10.68 -58.20
C ILE A 313 -14.46 10.40 -58.37
N VAL A 314 -15.22 11.44 -58.74
CA VAL A 314 -16.66 11.38 -59.01
C VAL A 314 -16.91 11.97 -60.39
N GLY A 315 -17.31 11.13 -61.35
CA GLY A 315 -17.71 11.57 -62.68
C GLY A 315 -17.45 10.54 -63.78
N PRO A 316 -18.01 10.74 -64.99
CA PRO A 316 -17.61 9.99 -66.18
C PRO A 316 -16.15 10.34 -66.55
N PRO A 317 -15.43 9.46 -67.28
CA PRO A 317 -13.99 9.60 -67.58
C PRO A 317 -13.58 10.93 -68.21
N GLU A 318 -14.52 11.68 -68.81
CA GLU A 318 -14.28 12.94 -69.51
C GLU A 318 -14.40 14.19 -68.62
N ALA A 319 -14.91 14.05 -67.38
CA ALA A 319 -15.09 15.15 -66.43
C ALA A 319 -14.95 14.62 -65.00
N GLU A 320 -13.73 14.28 -64.62
CA GLU A 320 -13.40 13.87 -63.25
C GLU A 320 -13.49 15.07 -62.30
N ARG A 321 -14.34 14.99 -61.27
CA ARG A 321 -14.29 15.87 -60.10
C ARG A 321 -13.67 15.11 -58.94
N THR A 322 -12.66 15.69 -58.29
CA THR A 322 -12.09 15.13 -57.07
C THR A 322 -12.81 15.72 -55.85
N MET A 323 -13.38 14.85 -55.02
CA MET A 323 -13.95 15.23 -53.73
C MET A 323 -12.84 15.41 -52.70
N ASP A 324 -12.94 16.47 -51.91
CA ASP A 324 -12.03 16.72 -50.82
C ASP A 324 -12.34 15.79 -49.64
N TYR A 325 -11.47 14.80 -49.42
CA TYR A 325 -11.61 13.78 -48.38
C TYR A 325 -10.46 13.80 -47.37
N GLU A 326 -9.25 14.17 -47.81
CA GLU A 326 -8.04 14.16 -46.98
C GLU A 326 -8.10 15.26 -45.91
N THR A 327 -8.54 16.48 -46.29
CA THR A 327 -8.69 17.60 -45.35
C THR A 327 -9.73 17.31 -44.27
N LEU A 328 -10.84 16.65 -44.62
CA LEU A 328 -11.89 16.28 -43.67
C LEU A 328 -11.40 15.24 -42.65
N ILE A 329 -10.57 14.30 -43.08
CA ILE A 329 -9.97 13.31 -42.19
C ILE A 329 -8.93 13.98 -41.29
N SER A 330 -8.09 14.87 -41.81
CA SER A 330 -7.09 15.58 -41.01
C SER A 330 -7.74 16.50 -39.98
N GLU A 331 -8.70 17.34 -40.39
CA GLU A 331 -9.47 18.21 -39.49
C GLU A 331 -10.19 17.39 -38.40
N GLY A 332 -10.84 16.29 -38.79
CA GLY A 332 -11.56 15.44 -37.84
C GLY A 332 -10.63 14.77 -36.81
N ASN A 333 -9.42 14.35 -37.23
CA ASN A 333 -8.44 13.80 -36.31
C ASN A 333 -7.87 14.87 -35.36
N GLU A 334 -7.60 16.08 -35.87
CA GLU A 334 -7.10 17.20 -35.08
C GLU A 334 -8.13 17.70 -34.06
N GLU A 335 -9.40 17.87 -34.47
CA GLU A 335 -10.49 18.25 -33.58
C GLU A 335 -10.72 17.20 -32.49
N LYS A 336 -10.73 15.90 -32.84
CA LYS A 336 -10.85 14.82 -31.84
C LYS A 336 -9.72 14.90 -30.82
N LYS A 337 -8.47 15.02 -31.29
CA LYS A 337 -7.29 15.10 -30.41
C LYS A 337 -7.37 16.31 -29.48
N ALA A 338 -7.69 17.49 -30.02
CA ALA A 338 -7.80 18.72 -29.23
C ALA A 338 -8.91 18.65 -28.16
N VAL A 339 -10.05 18.00 -28.48
CA VAL A 339 -11.15 17.80 -27.52
C VAL A 339 -10.73 16.86 -26.39
N LEU A 340 -10.03 15.77 -26.71
CA LEU A 340 -9.53 14.82 -25.72
C LEU A 340 -8.43 15.42 -24.83
N GLU A 341 -7.47 16.16 -25.39
CA GLU A 341 -6.44 16.87 -24.62
C GLU A 341 -7.07 17.91 -23.68
N ARG A 342 -8.10 18.62 -24.14
CA ARG A 342 -8.87 19.55 -23.30
C ARG A 342 -9.61 18.82 -22.17
N LEU A 343 -10.16 17.64 -22.44
CA LEU A 343 -10.83 16.81 -21.43
C LEU A 343 -9.82 16.37 -20.37
N GLU A 344 -8.68 15.83 -20.78
CA GLU A 344 -7.60 15.40 -19.89
C GLU A 344 -7.10 16.55 -19.02
N ALA A 345 -6.81 17.71 -19.60
CA ALA A 345 -6.40 18.90 -18.86
C ALA A 345 -7.47 19.37 -17.85
N ARG A 346 -8.76 19.24 -18.20
CA ARG A 346 -9.86 19.57 -17.28
C ARG A 346 -9.93 18.56 -16.14
N LEU A 347 -9.81 17.26 -16.43
CA LEU A 347 -9.81 16.19 -15.45
C LEU A 347 -8.61 16.31 -14.49
N LEU A 348 -7.43 16.60 -15.00
CA LEU A 348 -6.22 16.85 -14.21
C LEU A 348 -6.39 18.05 -13.28
N ARG A 349 -7.01 19.14 -13.75
CA ARG A 349 -7.35 20.29 -12.89
C ARG A 349 -8.40 19.99 -11.83
N LEU A 350 -9.23 18.96 -12.03
CA LEU A 350 -10.24 18.53 -11.05
C LEU A 350 -9.73 17.46 -10.08
N SER A 351 -8.51 16.95 -10.31
CA SER A 351 -7.85 16.02 -9.40
C SER A 351 -7.73 16.59 -7.99
N SER A 352 -7.78 15.71 -7.00
CA SER A 352 -7.68 16.07 -5.58
C SER A 352 -6.40 16.84 -5.26
N THR A 353 -5.28 16.41 -5.83
CA THR A 353 -3.95 17.01 -5.64
C THR A 353 -3.94 18.45 -6.14
N SER A 354 -4.40 18.68 -7.37
CA SER A 354 -4.47 20.03 -7.94
C SER A 354 -5.42 20.97 -7.18
N GLN A 355 -6.55 20.45 -6.66
CA GLN A 355 -7.50 21.22 -5.86
C GLN A 355 -6.92 21.60 -4.50
N LEU A 356 -6.20 20.67 -3.84
CA LEU A 356 -5.51 20.94 -2.58
C LEU A 356 -4.39 21.96 -2.74
N GLU A 357 -3.59 21.83 -3.80
CA GLU A 357 -2.52 22.79 -4.10
C GLU A 357 -3.09 24.17 -4.39
N ARG A 358 -4.18 24.25 -5.16
CA ARG A 358 -4.89 25.51 -5.41
C ARG A 358 -5.42 26.13 -4.13
N GLY A 359 -6.08 25.35 -3.26
CA GLY A 359 -6.61 25.83 -1.99
C GLY A 359 -5.51 26.30 -1.03
N ALA A 360 -4.38 25.60 -0.97
CA ALA A 360 -3.22 26.00 -0.18
C ALA A 360 -2.66 27.35 -0.67
N LYS A 361 -2.54 27.50 -1.99
CA LYS A 361 -2.06 28.74 -2.62
C LYS A 361 -3.03 29.91 -2.42
N GLU A 362 -4.33 29.68 -2.57
CA GLU A 362 -5.37 30.67 -2.29
C GLU A 362 -5.27 31.15 -0.82
N ALA A 363 -5.03 30.24 0.13
CA ALA A 363 -4.86 30.61 1.54
C ALA A 363 -3.56 31.41 1.79
N THR A 364 -2.44 31.07 1.14
CA THR A 364 -1.20 31.85 1.27
C THR A 364 -1.32 33.23 0.66
N ASP A 365 -1.97 33.34 -0.50
CA ASP A 365 -2.17 34.60 -1.21
C ASP A 365 -3.17 35.48 -0.44
N LEU A 366 -4.22 34.88 0.13
CA LEU A 366 -5.18 35.57 1.01
C LEU A 366 -4.49 36.11 2.26
N ASN A 367 -3.66 35.32 2.93
CA ASN A 367 -2.89 35.79 4.09
C ASN A 367 -1.94 36.94 3.71
N THR A 368 -1.33 36.88 2.53
CA THR A 368 -0.50 37.95 1.99
C THR A 368 -1.33 39.21 1.74
N ALA A 369 -2.51 39.09 1.15
CA ALA A 369 -3.44 40.20 0.94
C ALA A 369 -3.94 40.81 2.26
N MET A 370 -4.20 39.98 3.28
CA MET A 370 -4.61 40.44 4.61
C MET A 370 -3.50 41.23 5.32
N LYS A 371 -2.22 40.92 5.10
CA LYS A 371 -1.11 41.71 5.65
C LYS A 371 -1.07 43.15 5.15
N TYR A 372 -1.51 43.39 3.92
CA TYR A 372 -1.59 44.74 3.34
C TYR A 372 -2.86 45.49 3.74
N ARG A 373 -3.82 44.83 4.41
CA ARG A 373 -4.99 45.53 4.96
C ARG A 373 -4.60 46.20 6.29
N PRO A 374 -4.71 47.53 6.39
CA PRO A 374 -4.45 48.21 7.66
C PRO A 374 -5.47 47.73 8.71
N LEU A 375 -4.97 47.37 9.90
CA LEU A 375 -5.83 47.03 11.03
C LEU A 375 -6.63 48.28 11.43
N GLY A 376 -7.96 48.16 11.46
CA GLY A 376 -8.83 49.22 11.94
C GLY A 376 -8.65 49.43 13.44
N PHE A 377 -8.26 50.62 13.85
CA PHE A 377 -8.28 51.02 15.26
C PHE A 377 -9.73 51.31 15.65
N TRP A 378 -10.30 50.44 16.48
CA TRP A 378 -11.59 50.69 17.11
C TRP A 378 -11.32 51.27 18.50
N VAL A 379 -11.61 52.56 18.67
CA VAL A 379 -11.62 53.20 19.98
C VAL A 379 -12.99 52.88 20.60
N TYR A 380 -12.98 52.15 21.71
CA TYR A 380 -14.18 51.89 22.52
C TYR A 380 -14.61 53.12 23.31
#